data_AF-T1DE27-F1
#
_entry.id   AF-T1DE27-F1
#
_cell.length_a   1.000
_cell.length_b   1.000
_cell.length_c   1.000
_cell.angle_alpha   90.00
_cell.angle_beta   90.00
_cell.angle_gamma   90.00
#
_symmetry.space_group_name_H-M   'P 1'
#
loop_
_entity.id
_entity.type
_entity.pdbx_description
1 polymer ?
#
loop_
_entity_poly.entity_id
_entity_poly.type
_entity_poly.pdbx_seq_one_letter_code
_entity_poly.pdbx_strand_id
1 'polypeptide(L)' 'NDIRCYVTRRKLSAGTRSDIGRDCRDAFLGLAKTCAKLGIEVWDYLGSRLKVTGSVVVQPLDVYVRGRFRPA' A
#
# COMPACT_ATOMS: atom_id res chain seq x y z
N ASN A 1 1.98 12.11 -11.40
CA ASN A 1 2.98 11.05 -11.66
C ASN A 1 2.36 9.76 -11.14
N ASP A 2 1.37 9.24 -11.88
CA ASP A 2 0.41 8.25 -11.36
C ASP A 2 0.66 6.84 -11.93
N ILE A 3 1.55 6.76 -12.92
CA ILE A 3 1.96 5.57 -13.66
C ILE A 3 3.50 5.66 -13.67
N ARG A 4 4.27 5.03 -12.78
CA ARG A 4 4.62 3.60 -12.74
C ARG A 4 5.57 3.37 -11.54
N CYS A 5 5.23 2.52 -10.57
CA CYS A 5 6.15 2.14 -9.48
C CYS A 5 6.78 0.78 -9.79
N TYR A 6 8.11 0.70 -9.69
CA TYR A 6 8.94 -0.51 -9.84
C TYR A 6 8.79 -1.27 -11.16
N VAL A 7 9.56 -0.85 -12.17
CA VAL A 7 9.90 -1.67 -13.34
C VAL A 7 11.24 -2.33 -13.11
N THR A 8 11.33 -3.23 -12.15
CA THR A 8 12.50 -4.11 -12.11
C THR A 8 12.24 -5.21 -13.14
N ARG A 9 12.88 -5.13 -14.32
CA ARG A 9 12.99 -6.27 -15.23
C ARG A 9 13.86 -7.33 -14.55
N ARG A 10 13.27 -8.11 -13.65
CA ARG A 10 13.91 -9.32 -13.13
C ARG A 10 13.67 -10.45 -14.12
N LYS A 11 14.74 -11.14 -14.49
CA LYS A 11 14.69 -12.44 -15.15
C LYS A 11 14.21 -13.47 -14.11
N LEU A 12 12.98 -13.31 -13.61
CA LEU A 12 12.30 -14.35 -12.84
C LEU A 12 11.94 -15.43 -13.86
N SER A 13 12.48 -16.64 -13.67
CA SER A 13 12.05 -17.81 -14.44
C SER A 13 10.52 -17.86 -14.41
N ALA A 14 9.93 -17.98 -15.60
CA ALA A 14 8.49 -18.05 -15.74
C ALA A 14 7.95 -19.24 -14.92
N GLY A 15 7.31 -18.93 -13.80
CA GLY A 15 6.65 -19.92 -12.94
C GLY A 15 5.52 -19.22 -12.23
N THR A 16 4.32 -19.28 -12.84
CA THR A 16 3.05 -18.69 -12.39
C THR A 16 2.98 -17.16 -12.31
N ARG A 17 2.77 -16.50 -13.46
CA ARG A 17 2.06 -15.20 -13.50
C ARG A 17 0.57 -15.47 -13.25
N SER A 18 0.18 -15.77 -12.01
CA SER A 18 -1.24 -15.89 -11.68
C SER A 18 -1.88 -14.50 -11.70
N ASP A 19 -3.10 -14.41 -12.21
CA ASP A 19 -3.87 -13.17 -12.17
C ASP A 19 -4.08 -12.72 -10.73
N ILE A 20 -4.32 -13.66 -9.82
CA ILE A 20 -4.35 -13.44 -8.37
C ILE A 20 -3.06 -12.76 -7.86
N GLY A 21 -1.89 -13.24 -8.28
CA GLY A 21 -0.61 -12.65 -7.86
C GLY A 21 -0.39 -11.24 -8.42
N ARG A 22 -0.89 -10.99 -9.63
CA ARG A 22 -0.88 -9.67 -10.27
C ARG A 22 -1.81 -8.70 -9.53
N ASP A 23 -3.04 -9.13 -9.27
CA ASP A 23 -4.06 -8.34 -8.58
C ASP A 23 -3.65 -7.99 -7.16
N CYS A 24 -3.11 -8.97 -6.41
CA CYS A 24 -2.53 -8.73 -5.10
C CYS A 24 -1.43 -7.66 -5.16
N ARG A 25 -0.50 -7.79 -6.11
CA ARG A 25 0.58 -6.81 -6.29
C ARG A 25 0.03 -5.41 -6.59
N ASP A 26 -0.93 -5.31 -7.51
CA ASP A 26 -1.50 -4.03 -7.91
C ASP A 26 -2.30 -3.38 -6.77
N ALA A 27 -3.03 -4.18 -5.98
CA ALA A 27 -3.72 -3.73 -4.78
C ALA A 27 -2.73 -3.19 -3.71
N PHE A 28 -1.67 -3.93 -3.38
CA PHE A 28 -0.66 -3.48 -2.42
C PHE A 28 0.12 -2.26 -2.91
N LEU A 29 0.41 -2.15 -4.21
CA LEU A 29 1.00 -0.96 -4.81
C LEU A 29 0.09 0.26 -4.70
N GLY A 30 -1.22 0.09 -4.97
CA GLY A 30 -2.22 1.13 -4.80
C GLY A 30 -2.31 1.61 -3.35
N LEU A 31 -2.33 0.67 -2.41
CA LEU A 31 -2.33 0.96 -0.97
C LEU A 31 -1.09 1.77 -0.56
N ALA A 32 0.10 1.28 -0.90
CA ALA A 32 1.37 1.94 -0.54
C ALA A 32 1.46 3.37 -1.10
N LYS A 33 1.05 3.58 -2.35
CA LYS A 33 0.97 4.92 -2.95
C LYS A 33 0.00 5.84 -2.20
N THR A 34 -1.14 5.31 -1.79
CA THR A 34 -2.15 6.10 -1.08
C THR A 34 -1.64 6.52 0.29
N CYS A 35 -1.03 5.60 1.04
CA CYS A 35 -0.38 5.90 2.32
C CYS A 35 0.73 6.95 2.13
N ALA A 36 1.61 6.78 1.14
CA ALA A 36 2.67 7.74 0.84
C ALA A 36 2.13 9.14 0.48
N LYS A 37 1.04 9.22 -0.30
CA LYS A 37 0.39 10.51 -0.63
C LYS A 37 -0.14 11.22 0.61
N LEU A 38 -0.63 10.46 1.58
CA LEU A 38 -1.15 10.94 2.85
C LEU A 38 -0.05 11.18 3.90
N GLY A 39 1.20 10.80 3.65
CA GLY A 39 2.28 10.90 4.64
C GLY A 39 2.23 9.84 5.73
N ILE A 40 1.55 8.72 5.47
CA ILE A 40 1.42 7.59 6.39
C ILE A 40 2.42 6.51 5.96
N GLU A 41 3.21 5.99 6.90
CA GLU A 41 4.04 4.81 6.66
C GLU A 41 3.14 3.58 6.43
N VAL A 42 3.36 2.87 5.32
CA VAL A 42 2.47 1.75 4.93
C VAL A 42 2.45 0.64 5.99
N TRP A 43 3.56 0.48 6.72
CA TRP A 43 3.71 -0.51 7.77
C TRP A 43 2.93 -0.15 9.04
N ASP A 44 2.82 1.14 9.39
CA ASP A 44 1.96 1.58 10.49
C ASP A 44 0.49 1.34 10.17
N TYR A 45 0.10 1.64 8.92
CA TYR A 45 -1.26 1.34 8.46
C TYR A 45 -1.57 -0.16 8.52
N LEU A 46 -0.65 -1.00 8.02
CA LEU A 46 -0.84 -2.45 8.01
C LEU A 46 -0.82 -3.02 9.42
N GLY A 47 0.09 -2.56 10.29
CA GLY A 47 0.17 -2.93 11.70
C GLY A 47 -1.13 -2.62 12.43
N SER A 48 -1.69 -1.43 12.20
CA SER A 48 -2.99 -1.03 12.74
C SER A 48 -4.12 -1.96 12.29
N ARG A 49 -4.15 -2.36 11.01
CA ARG A 49 -5.19 -3.25 10.46
C ARG A 49 -5.06 -4.71 10.89
N LEU A 50 -3.83 -5.19 11.03
CA LEU A 50 -3.53 -6.55 11.47
C LEU A 50 -3.48 -6.68 13.00
N LYS A 51 -3.71 -5.59 13.73
CA LYS A 51 -3.67 -5.52 15.21
C LYS A 51 -2.33 -6.00 15.77
N VAL A 52 -1.23 -5.58 15.13
CA VAL A 52 0.13 -5.89 15.61
C VAL A 52 0.35 -5.18 16.95
N THR A 53 0.89 -5.90 17.94
CA THR A 53 1.20 -5.34 19.26
C THR A 53 2.19 -4.19 19.16
N GLY A 54 1.87 -3.06 19.79
CA GLY A 54 2.71 -1.85 19.78
C GLY A 54 2.65 -1.02 18.49
N SER A 55 1.77 -1.38 17.55
CA SER A 55 1.56 -0.59 16.33
C SER A 55 0.79 0.70 16.59
N VAL A 56 1.09 1.75 15.80
CA VAL A 56 0.37 3.02 15.82
C VAL A 56 -1.06 2.80 15.33
N VAL A 57 -2.04 3.42 16.00
CA VAL A 57 -3.45 3.35 15.58
C VAL A 57 -3.68 4.34 14.45
N VAL A 58 -3.85 3.83 13.23
CA VAL A 58 -4.11 4.63 12.02
C VAL A 58 -5.58 4.53 11.63
N GLN A 59 -6.22 5.68 11.43
CA GLN A 59 -7.63 5.74 11.01
C GLN A 59 -7.84 5.10 9.63
N PRO A 60 -9.08 4.73 9.26
CA PRO A 60 -9.44 4.31 7.91
C PRO A 60 -8.96 5.29 6.84
N LEU A 61 -8.41 4.74 5.75
CA LEU A 61 -7.79 5.55 4.69
C LEU A 61 -8.81 6.48 4.03
N ASP A 62 -10.09 6.07 3.97
CA ASP A 62 -11.19 6.88 3.44
C ASP A 62 -11.45 8.16 4.24
N VAL A 63 -11.19 8.17 5.54
CA VAL A 63 -11.32 9.37 6.39
C VAL A 63 -10.35 10.45 5.93
N TYR A 64 -9.09 10.08 5.71
CA TYR A 64 -8.05 11.00 5.23
C TYR A 64 -8.30 11.45 3.79
N VAL A 65 -8.73 10.52 2.92
CA VAL A 65 -9.02 10.83 1.50
C VAL A 65 -10.21 11.79 1.37
N ARG A 66 -11.30 11.55 2.12
CA ARG A 66 -12.49 12.42 2.12
C ARG A 66 -12.19 13.77 2.76
N GLY A 67 -11.47 13.77 3.88
CA GLY A 67 -11.09 14.99 4.58
C GLY A 67 -9.98 15.80 3.90
N ARG A 68 -9.29 15.23 2.89
CA ARG A 68 -8.17 15.84 2.16
C ARG A 68 -7.06 16.38 3.08
N PHE A 69 -6.81 15.71 4.20
CA PHE A 69 -5.77 16.09 5.16
C PHE A 69 -4.76 14.95 5.36
N ARG A 70 -3.54 15.32 5.74
CA ARG A 70 -2.49 14.38 6.14
C ARG A 70 -2.49 14.27 7.66
N PRO A 71 -2.43 13.06 8.25
CA PRO A 71 -2.10 12.96 9.67
C PRO A 71 -0.73 13.62 9.90
N ALA A 72 -0.63 14.38 10.99
CA ALA A 72 0.58 15.05 11.43
C ALA A 72 1.60 14.06 11.98
#